data_AF-A0A4P9W736-F1
#
_entry.id   AF-A0A4P9W736-F1
#
_cell.length_a   1.000
_cell.length_b   1.000
_cell.length_c   1.000
_cell.angle_alpha   90.00
_cell.angle_beta   90.00
_cell.angle_gamma   90.00
#
_symmetry.space_group_name_H-M   'P 1'
#
loop_
_entity.id
_entity.type
_entity.pdbx_description
1 polymer ?
#
loop_
_entity_poly.entity_id
_entity_poly.type
_entity_poly.pdbx_seq_one_letter_code
_entity_poly.pdbx_strand_id
1 'polypeptide(L)'
;MSQVAVGLENGVVILVRGDLTRDRFTKSKVVYEGSESVSGLGFREEGKTTTLFIVTLARILTCSTSNKDVTQPLDDQGCDFGGAILTPQDTSQEMVIGRNEAVYFYGLDGRGPCFIIDGPKTCLTWFRGYLAIVTRGPSPSTTSTVPEDPDAPDAAVGTLLTLYDLKNKFIAYTGSFRSGARAQGIRCVLGEWGELFVVTEDRKMYRLEEKDLDTKLDILFKKNMYALAINLVTSTTFTSEPAEGTDPSSPLTRTAPPGLAPAAPTSEYDYGTVVEIHKRYGDWLYSKSDYDAAMTQYQHTIGQLEPSYVIRKFLDAQRIHNLTSYLHSLHERGLANSDHTTLLLNCYTKLKDSRRLDAFIRSERDAAFDVETAIRVCRSGGYHEHALWLAEKFAQHGAYLQIQVDDLQRYPETVAYVGRMRGREVVRELGRHGHVLVSQMPEAMTDVLVRLCTEAWGDDPGAVAADDPAEVHPEDFVHLYVDRPEWCVHFLEKVLQARWGIGRKGKSKEGAGQGGILPDASEREIRSRKVVCNTLLELYLDDQEGLGREKMVRLPIWGGSGDEVYCAVVGDGVK
;
A
#
# COMPACT_ATOMS: atom_id res chain seq x y z
N MET A 1 -4.65 14.87 51.75
CA MET A 1 -4.05 14.77 53.10
C MET A 1 -2.93 13.76 52.98
N SER A 2 -1.71 14.09 53.39
CA SER A 2 -0.56 13.21 53.18
C SER A 2 -0.66 11.98 54.08
N GLN A 3 -0.22 10.83 53.57
CA GLN A 3 -0.19 9.56 54.29
C GLN A 3 1.23 8.99 54.28
N VAL A 4 1.65 8.43 55.41
CA VAL A 4 2.91 7.70 55.56
C VAL A 4 2.60 6.37 56.22
N ALA A 5 3.05 5.27 55.62
CA ALA A 5 2.99 3.95 56.22
C ALA A 5 4.38 3.54 56.70
N VAL A 6 4.44 2.96 57.90
CA VAL A 6 5.66 2.43 58.50
C VAL A 6 5.42 0.95 58.79
N GLY A 7 6.19 0.09 58.14
CA GLY A 7 6.20 -1.34 58.38
C GLY A 7 7.32 -1.70 59.35
N LEU A 8 7.00 -2.52 60.33
CA LEU A 8 7.94 -2.93 61.37
C LEU A 8 8.37 -4.39 61.19
N GLU A 9 9.52 -4.74 61.75
CA GLU A 9 10.07 -6.10 61.72
C GLU A 9 9.17 -7.12 62.46
N ASN A 10 8.40 -6.66 63.44
CA ASN A 10 7.43 -7.48 64.16
C ASN A 10 6.10 -7.71 63.40
N GLY A 11 5.97 -7.20 62.17
CA GLY A 11 4.79 -7.37 61.32
C GLY A 11 3.67 -6.37 61.51
N VAL A 12 3.88 -5.35 62.34
CA VAL A 12 2.91 -4.26 62.53
C VAL A 12 3.08 -3.19 61.45
N VAL A 13 1.97 -2.70 60.89
CA VAL A 13 1.95 -1.55 59.98
C VAL A 13 1.20 -0.38 60.62
N ILE A 14 1.91 0.73 60.76
CA ILE A 14 1.40 1.99 61.31
C ILE A 14 1.16 2.96 60.17
N LEU A 15 -0.06 3.48 60.07
CA LEU A 15 -0.41 4.52 59.13
C LEU A 15 -0.52 5.87 59.84
N VAL A 16 0.26 6.83 59.39
CA VAL A 16 0.24 8.22 59.85
C VAL A 16 -0.44 9.07 58.79
N ARG A 17 -1.51 9.78 59.16
CA ARG A 17 -2.24 10.70 58.27
C ARG A 17 -2.15 12.12 58.80
N GLY A 18 -1.84 13.09 57.96
CA GLY A 18 -1.80 14.51 58.35
C GLY A 18 -1.12 15.42 57.33
N ASP A 19 -0.91 16.69 57.69
CA ASP A 19 -0.05 17.60 56.95
C ASP A 19 1.38 17.50 57.50
N LEU A 20 2.18 16.64 56.88
CA LEU A 20 3.55 16.33 57.30
C LEU A 20 4.51 17.50 57.06
N THR A 21 4.19 18.42 56.15
CA THR A 21 5.06 19.55 55.82
C THR A 21 4.97 20.68 56.85
N ARG A 22 3.82 20.78 57.52
CA ARG A 22 3.51 21.86 58.48
C ARG A 22 3.32 21.35 59.91
N ASP A 23 3.56 20.05 60.13
CA ASP A 23 3.45 19.35 61.41
C ASP A 23 2.15 19.66 62.17
N ARG A 24 1.02 19.59 61.43
CA ARG A 24 -0.32 19.84 61.99
C ARG A 24 -1.23 18.64 61.74
N PHE A 25 -1.94 18.24 62.80
CA PHE A 25 -3.00 17.21 62.77
C PHE A 25 -2.55 15.81 62.31
N THR A 26 -1.35 15.38 62.66
CA THR A 26 -0.89 14.00 62.40
C THR A 26 -1.55 13.02 63.38
N LYS A 27 -2.33 12.07 62.86
CA LYS A 27 -2.88 10.94 63.62
C LYS A 27 -2.25 9.64 63.12
N SER A 28 -1.66 8.88 64.03
CA SER A 28 -1.16 7.52 63.76
C SER A 28 -2.18 6.47 64.17
N LYS A 29 -2.35 5.44 63.36
CA LYS A 29 -3.22 4.29 63.64
C LYS A 29 -2.53 3.01 63.17
N VAL A 30 -2.64 1.94 63.94
CA VAL A 30 -2.26 0.59 63.48
C VAL A 30 -3.32 0.09 62.50
N VAL A 31 -2.90 -0.22 61.27
CA VAL A 31 -3.81 -0.67 60.19
C VAL A 31 -3.66 -2.15 59.86
N TYR A 32 -2.58 -2.79 60.33
CA TYR A 32 -2.36 -4.22 60.22
C TYR A 32 -1.45 -4.70 61.35
N GLU A 33 -1.78 -5.87 61.90
CA GLU A 33 -0.96 -6.60 62.88
C GLU A 33 -0.75 -8.02 62.36
N GLY A 34 0.49 -8.35 62.04
CA GLY A 34 0.93 -9.69 61.67
C GLY A 34 2.06 -10.19 62.57
N SER A 35 2.59 -11.36 62.26
CA SER A 35 3.72 -11.99 62.96
C SER A 35 5.02 -12.00 62.14
N GLU A 36 4.96 -11.58 60.88
CA GLU A 36 6.06 -11.65 59.92
C GLU A 36 6.56 -10.26 59.58
N SER A 37 7.86 -10.10 59.40
CA SER A 37 8.47 -8.82 59.06
C SER A 37 7.91 -8.24 57.76
N VAL A 38 7.58 -6.96 57.80
CA VAL A 38 7.14 -6.20 56.61
C VAL A 38 8.36 -5.93 55.73
N SER A 39 8.38 -6.49 54.52
CA SER A 39 9.48 -6.38 53.57
C SER A 39 9.24 -5.31 52.51
N GLY A 40 7.99 -4.88 52.30
CA GLY A 40 7.63 -3.83 51.34
C GLY A 40 6.28 -3.18 51.61
N LEU A 41 6.16 -1.92 51.20
CA LEU A 41 4.93 -1.12 51.28
C LEU A 41 4.78 -0.29 50.01
N GLY A 42 3.54 -0.06 49.56
CA GLY A 42 3.29 0.80 48.40
C GLY A 42 1.87 1.36 48.39
N PHE A 43 1.73 2.68 48.19
CA PHE A 43 0.42 3.31 48.07
C PHE A 43 -0.01 3.35 46.60
N ARG A 44 -1.21 2.84 46.32
CA ARG A 44 -1.93 3.02 45.07
C ARG A 44 -3.11 3.96 45.28
N GLU A 45 -3.25 4.94 44.40
CA GLU A 45 -4.30 5.95 44.42
C GLU A 45 -5.17 5.80 43.17
N GLU A 46 -6.46 5.58 43.38
CA GLU A 46 -7.45 5.48 42.31
C GLU A 46 -8.58 6.48 42.61
N GLY A 47 -8.52 7.65 41.96
CA GLY A 47 -9.45 8.74 42.21
C GLY A 47 -9.39 9.26 43.66
N LYS A 48 -10.42 8.95 44.47
CA LYS A 48 -10.49 9.32 45.90
C LYS A 48 -10.13 8.17 46.85
N THR A 49 -9.88 6.99 46.31
CA THR A 49 -9.55 5.80 47.10
C THR A 49 -8.06 5.56 47.11
N THR A 50 -7.50 5.41 48.30
CA THR A 50 -6.09 5.07 48.49
C THR A 50 -6.01 3.68 49.12
N THR A 51 -5.30 2.78 48.46
CA THR A 51 -5.05 1.40 48.91
C THR A 51 -3.56 1.23 49.17
N LEU A 52 -3.23 0.68 50.34
CA LEU A 52 -1.87 0.36 50.73
C LEU A 52 -1.62 -1.13 50.47
N PHE A 53 -0.64 -1.44 49.63
CA PHE A 53 -0.06 -2.78 49.55
C PHE A 53 0.86 -3.00 50.75
N ILE A 54 0.72 -4.15 51.39
CA ILE A 54 1.55 -4.62 52.50
C ILE A 54 2.16 -5.95 52.10
N VAL A 55 3.49 -5.99 52.02
CA VAL A 55 4.25 -7.18 51.65
C VAL A 55 5.06 -7.61 52.86
N THR A 56 4.92 -8.87 53.26
CA THR A 56 5.76 -9.52 54.28
C THR A 56 6.67 -10.56 53.62
N LEU A 57 7.46 -11.25 54.43
CA LEU A 57 8.25 -12.40 53.96
C LEU A 57 7.37 -13.56 53.43
N ALA A 58 6.14 -13.74 53.93
CA ALA A 58 5.28 -14.85 53.51
C ALA A 58 3.97 -14.45 52.82
N ARG A 59 3.52 -13.19 52.84
CA ARG A 59 2.23 -12.82 52.23
C ARG A 59 2.20 -11.43 51.60
N ILE A 60 1.23 -11.23 50.72
CA ILE A 60 0.89 -9.96 50.10
C ILE A 60 -0.55 -9.62 50.46
N LEU A 61 -0.78 -8.41 50.98
CA LEU A 61 -2.09 -7.92 51.40
C LEU A 61 -2.33 -6.54 50.80
N THR A 62 -3.60 -6.16 50.68
CA THR A 62 -4.02 -4.77 50.46
C THR A 62 -4.80 -4.26 51.66
N CYS A 63 -4.67 -2.98 51.97
CA CYS A 63 -5.42 -2.30 53.02
C CYS A 63 -6.06 -1.05 52.43
N SER A 64 -7.40 -0.99 52.44
CA SER A 64 -8.10 0.20 51.97
C SER A 64 -8.06 1.30 53.03
N THR A 65 -7.14 2.24 52.86
CA THR A 65 -6.96 3.36 53.79
C THR A 65 -8.11 4.36 53.72
N SER A 66 -8.92 4.36 52.65
CA SER A 66 -10.11 5.22 52.57
C SER A 66 -11.35 4.57 53.20
N ASN A 67 -11.45 3.24 53.20
CA ASN A 67 -12.63 2.49 53.64
C ASN A 67 -12.35 1.64 54.89
N LYS A 68 -12.39 2.27 56.08
CA LYS A 68 -12.29 1.60 57.40
C LYS A 68 -11.04 0.74 57.63
N ASP A 69 -9.98 0.90 56.84
CA ASP A 69 -8.73 0.11 56.93
C ASP A 69 -8.97 -1.40 56.79
N VAL A 70 -9.88 -1.79 55.89
CA VAL A 70 -10.16 -3.21 55.59
C VAL A 70 -8.97 -3.82 54.87
N THR A 71 -8.43 -4.90 55.42
CA THR A 71 -7.32 -5.68 54.83
C THR A 71 -7.83 -6.89 54.06
N GLN A 72 -7.29 -7.14 52.87
CA GLN A 72 -7.60 -8.30 52.03
C GLN A 72 -6.31 -9.00 51.60
N PRO A 73 -6.20 -10.33 51.74
CA PRO A 73 -5.05 -11.07 51.22
C PRO A 73 -5.09 -11.17 49.69
N LEU A 74 -3.93 -10.96 49.06
CA LEU A 74 -3.74 -11.12 47.61
C LEU A 74 -2.98 -12.41 47.26
N ASP A 75 -1.99 -12.79 48.07
CA ASP A 75 -1.18 -14.00 47.86
C ASP A 75 -0.57 -14.45 49.19
N ASP A 76 -0.40 -15.76 49.37
CA ASP A 76 0.23 -16.41 50.52
C ASP A 76 1.72 -16.69 50.25
N GLN A 77 2.32 -15.88 49.38
CA GLN A 77 3.74 -15.93 49.05
C GLN A 77 4.29 -14.50 49.00
N GLY A 78 5.18 -14.17 49.94
CA GLY A 78 5.78 -12.85 50.07
C GLY A 78 7.05 -12.66 49.25
N CYS A 79 7.93 -11.78 49.72
CA CYS A 79 9.30 -11.66 49.23
C CYS A 79 10.27 -11.16 50.29
N ASP A 80 11.55 -11.40 50.05
CA ASP A 80 12.65 -10.87 50.85
C ASP A 80 12.77 -9.35 50.72
N PHE A 81 13.55 -8.75 51.63
CA PHE A 81 13.84 -7.32 51.62
C PHE A 81 14.48 -6.87 50.31
N GLY A 82 14.07 -5.71 49.82
CA GLY A 82 14.51 -5.19 48.52
C GLY A 82 13.85 -5.86 47.32
N GLY A 83 12.98 -6.85 47.53
CA GLY A 83 12.23 -7.57 46.50
C GLY A 83 10.85 -7.01 46.17
N ALA A 84 10.43 -5.88 46.76
CA ALA A 84 9.12 -5.26 46.53
C ALA A 84 9.26 -3.80 46.12
N ILE A 85 8.64 -3.41 45.00
CA ILE A 85 8.55 -2.01 44.53
C ILE A 85 7.16 -1.74 43.92
N LEU A 86 6.76 -0.48 43.86
CA LEU A 86 5.56 -0.06 43.13
C LEU A 86 5.95 0.45 41.74
N THR A 87 5.14 0.17 40.72
CA THR A 87 5.32 0.83 39.42
C THR A 87 5.07 2.35 39.51
N PRO A 88 5.62 3.16 38.59
CA PRO A 88 5.43 4.62 38.59
C PRO A 88 3.95 5.04 38.58
N GLN A 89 3.68 6.27 39.02
CA GLN A 89 2.31 6.79 39.13
C GLN A 89 1.57 6.86 37.78
N ASP A 90 2.31 7.05 36.68
CA ASP A 90 1.76 7.15 35.32
C ASP A 90 1.35 5.77 34.74
N THR A 91 1.62 4.70 35.48
CA THR A 91 1.21 3.32 35.18
C THR A 91 0.08 2.87 36.09
N SER A 92 -0.38 1.61 35.95
CA SER A 92 -1.43 0.98 36.78
C SER A 92 -1.13 0.86 38.30
N GLN A 93 -0.03 1.46 38.78
CA GLN A 93 0.44 1.43 40.18
C GLN A 93 0.37 0.02 40.78
N GLU A 94 0.95 -0.93 40.06
CA GLU A 94 1.00 -2.34 40.42
C GLU A 94 2.17 -2.59 41.37
N MET A 95 1.97 -3.51 42.31
CA MET A 95 3.03 -3.97 43.20
C MET A 95 3.84 -5.04 42.48
N VAL A 96 5.14 -4.79 42.33
CA VAL A 96 6.11 -5.67 41.67
C VAL A 96 6.89 -6.43 42.73
N ILE A 97 6.82 -7.76 42.67
CA ILE A 97 7.39 -8.68 43.65
C ILE A 97 8.40 -9.60 42.99
N GLY A 98 9.64 -9.57 43.45
CA GLY A 98 10.71 -10.45 43.02
C GLY A 98 10.83 -11.68 43.91
N ARG A 99 10.72 -12.86 43.31
CA ARG A 99 11.04 -14.16 43.92
C ARG A 99 12.12 -14.87 43.14
N ASN A 100 12.77 -15.90 43.67
CA ASN A 100 13.95 -16.51 43.06
C ASN A 100 13.78 -16.95 41.58
N GLU A 101 12.58 -17.29 41.16
CA GLU A 101 12.24 -17.77 39.81
C GLU A 101 11.73 -16.67 38.87
N ALA A 102 11.12 -15.61 39.39
CA ALA A 102 10.40 -14.65 38.56
C ALA A 102 10.13 -13.32 39.27
N VAL A 103 9.69 -12.34 38.47
CA VAL A 103 9.10 -11.10 38.93
C VAL A 103 7.60 -11.13 38.62
N TYR A 104 6.79 -10.84 39.62
CA TYR A 104 5.33 -10.88 39.58
C TYR A 104 4.76 -9.48 39.74
N PHE A 105 3.72 -9.17 38.97
CA PHE A 105 2.98 -7.92 39.09
C PHE A 105 1.65 -8.21 39.79
N TYR A 106 1.27 -7.39 40.75
CA TYR A 106 0.02 -7.51 41.51
C TYR A 106 -0.80 -6.24 41.38
N GLY A 107 -2.03 -6.40 40.90
CA GLY A 107 -3.05 -5.37 40.95
C GLY A 107 -3.93 -5.54 42.20
N LEU A 108 -5.03 -4.78 42.26
CA LEU A 108 -6.04 -4.94 43.32
C LEU A 108 -6.83 -6.24 43.17
N ASP A 109 -6.99 -6.73 41.94
CA ASP A 109 -7.74 -7.95 41.63
C ASP A 109 -6.91 -9.24 41.77
N GLY A 110 -5.63 -9.11 42.17
CA GLY A 110 -4.71 -10.24 42.36
C GLY A 110 -3.52 -10.23 41.42
N ARG A 111 -3.01 -11.43 41.12
CA ARG A 111 -1.78 -11.65 40.34
C ARG A 111 -1.98 -11.34 38.86
N GLY A 112 -1.17 -10.43 38.34
CA GLY A 112 -1.07 -10.04 36.94
C GLY A 112 0.09 -10.73 36.21
N PRO A 113 0.75 -10.05 35.24
CA PRO A 113 1.79 -10.65 34.43
C PRO A 113 3.01 -11.06 35.26
N CYS A 114 3.78 -12.01 34.74
CA CYS A 114 5.04 -12.44 35.35
C CYS A 114 6.15 -12.59 34.31
N PHE A 115 7.37 -12.30 34.75
CA PHE A 115 8.58 -12.39 33.91
C PHE A 115 9.57 -13.33 34.59
N ILE A 116 9.93 -14.40 33.89
CA ILE A 116 10.88 -15.40 34.38
C ILE A 116 12.26 -14.78 34.39
N ILE A 117 12.81 -14.60 35.58
CA ILE A 117 14.12 -14.00 35.81
C ILE A 117 14.72 -14.78 36.97
N ASP A 118 15.62 -15.70 36.66
CA ASP A 118 16.17 -16.59 37.68
C ASP A 118 17.21 -15.89 38.55
N GLY A 119 17.29 -16.36 39.80
CA GLY A 119 18.28 -16.00 40.78
C GLY A 119 17.72 -15.16 41.94
N PRO A 120 18.38 -15.23 43.11
CA PRO A 120 17.98 -14.49 44.30
C PRO A 120 18.08 -12.98 44.04
N LYS A 121 16.95 -12.28 44.20
CA LYS A 121 16.82 -10.85 43.97
C LYS A 121 17.08 -10.11 45.26
N THR A 122 18.08 -9.24 45.24
CA THR A 122 18.53 -8.49 46.42
C THR A 122 18.06 -7.03 46.38
N CYS A 123 17.77 -6.51 45.20
CA CYS A 123 17.25 -5.17 45.01
C CYS A 123 16.47 -5.09 43.69
N LEU A 124 15.27 -4.54 43.77
CA LEU A 124 14.47 -4.09 42.63
C LEU A 124 14.36 -2.57 42.65
N THR A 125 14.41 -1.94 41.49
CA THR A 125 14.17 -0.50 41.36
C THR A 125 13.55 -0.21 40.01
N TRP A 126 12.59 0.71 39.95
CA TRP A 126 12.07 1.21 38.70
C TRP A 126 12.76 2.51 38.33
N PHE A 127 13.23 2.65 37.10
CA PHE A 127 13.82 3.88 36.61
C PHE A 127 13.43 4.13 35.16
N ARG A 128 12.69 5.22 34.92
CA ARG A 128 12.13 5.56 33.60
C ARG A 128 11.30 4.38 33.05
N GLY A 129 11.70 3.80 31.92
CA GLY A 129 11.08 2.61 31.33
C GLY A 129 11.72 1.28 31.73
N TYR A 130 12.69 1.29 32.65
CA TYR A 130 13.50 0.13 32.99
C TYR A 130 13.18 -0.43 34.37
N LEU A 131 13.02 -1.74 34.44
CA LEU A 131 13.07 -2.50 35.69
C LEU A 131 14.52 -2.91 35.96
N ALA A 132 15.13 -2.29 36.96
CA ALA A 132 16.46 -2.62 37.44
C ALA A 132 16.39 -3.75 38.47
N ILE A 133 17.16 -4.81 38.26
CA ILE A 133 17.20 -5.98 39.14
C ILE A 133 18.65 -6.28 39.49
N VAL A 134 18.93 -6.37 40.79
CA VAL A 134 20.18 -6.90 41.31
C VAL A 134 19.98 -8.35 41.72
N THR A 135 20.61 -9.26 40.98
CA THR A 135 20.68 -10.67 41.35
C THR A 135 22.01 -10.98 42.00
N ARG A 136 21.99 -11.87 42.99
CA ARG A 136 23.22 -12.44 43.54
C ARG A 136 23.60 -13.66 42.72
N GLY A 137 24.85 -13.72 42.25
CA GLY A 137 25.37 -14.90 41.56
C GLY A 137 25.24 -16.15 42.44
N PRO A 138 25.17 -17.35 41.86
CA PRO A 138 25.09 -18.58 42.65
C PRO A 138 26.26 -18.60 43.62
N SER A 139 25.95 -18.68 44.91
CA SER A 139 26.95 -19.04 45.91
C SER A 139 27.52 -20.39 45.48
N PRO A 140 28.83 -20.64 45.57
CA PRO A 140 29.33 -22.01 45.59
C PRO A 140 28.76 -22.67 46.85
N SER A 141 27.57 -23.27 46.74
CA SER A 141 26.98 -24.03 47.83
C SER A 141 27.65 -25.39 47.86
N THR A 142 28.50 -25.61 48.85
CA THR A 142 28.53 -26.84 49.68
C THR A 142 27.87 -28.07 49.06
N THR A 143 28.51 -28.68 48.05
CA THR A 143 28.29 -30.10 47.69
C THR A 143 29.52 -30.77 47.05
N SER A 144 30.69 -30.12 47.06
CA SER A 144 31.95 -30.79 46.75
C SER A 144 32.66 -31.18 48.03
N THR A 145 32.77 -32.48 48.30
CA THR A 145 33.55 -33.13 49.36
C THR A 145 35.08 -33.01 49.15
N VAL A 146 35.54 -31.88 48.61
CA VAL A 146 36.97 -31.62 48.38
C VAL A 146 37.42 -30.58 49.41
N PRO A 147 38.54 -30.79 50.14
CA PRO A 147 39.04 -29.80 51.09
C PRO A 147 39.35 -28.50 50.36
N GLU A 148 38.75 -27.39 50.81
CA GLU A 148 39.03 -26.05 50.31
C GLU A 148 40.47 -25.65 50.63
N ASP A 149 41.18 -25.18 49.61
CA ASP A 149 42.51 -24.59 49.73
C ASP A 149 42.37 -23.21 50.43
N PRO A 150 42.94 -23.00 51.63
CA PRO A 150 42.72 -21.78 52.43
C PRO A 150 43.34 -20.51 51.82
N ASP A 151 44.17 -20.66 50.77
CA ASP A 151 44.82 -19.56 50.03
C ASP A 151 44.18 -19.26 48.66
N ALA A 152 43.07 -19.92 48.30
CA ALA A 152 42.31 -19.55 47.10
C ALA A 152 41.62 -18.19 47.35
N PRO A 153 41.77 -17.19 46.47
CA PRO A 153 41.07 -15.91 46.64
C PRO A 153 39.58 -16.20 46.60
N ASP A 154 38.94 -16.06 47.76
CA ASP A 154 37.50 -16.13 47.99
C ASP A 154 36.77 -15.64 46.74
N ALA A 155 36.16 -16.56 46.00
CA ALA A 155 35.51 -16.26 44.72
C ALA A 155 34.23 -15.48 45.05
N ALA A 156 34.43 -14.21 45.38
CA ALA A 156 33.45 -13.34 45.98
C ALA A 156 32.20 -13.35 45.11
N VAL A 157 31.10 -13.79 45.74
CA VAL A 157 29.78 -13.91 45.14
C VAL A 157 29.42 -12.58 44.47
N GLY A 158 29.57 -12.53 43.15
CA GLY A 158 29.33 -11.31 42.39
C GLY A 158 27.85 -11.01 42.34
N THR A 159 27.44 -9.80 42.73
CA THR A 159 26.12 -9.28 42.40
C THR A 159 26.11 -8.74 40.97
N LEU A 160 25.02 -8.94 40.26
CA LEU A 160 24.82 -8.55 38.87
C LEU A 160 23.64 -7.61 38.77
N LEU A 161 23.86 -6.42 38.21
CA LEU A 161 22.77 -5.51 37.85
C LEU A 161 22.32 -5.82 36.43
N THR A 162 21.01 -6.01 36.25
CA THR A 162 20.37 -6.10 34.93
C THR A 162 19.24 -5.09 34.81
N LEU A 163 19.25 -4.31 33.72
CA LEU A 163 18.20 -3.36 33.39
C LEU A 163 17.32 -3.96 32.29
N TYR A 164 16.06 -4.20 32.58
CA TYR A 164 15.08 -4.78 31.65
C TYR A 164 14.14 -3.70 31.11
N ASP A 165 14.01 -3.63 29.78
CA ASP A 165 12.87 -2.97 29.14
C ASP A 165 11.80 -4.03 28.89
N LEU A 166 10.77 -4.04 29.74
CA LEU A 166 9.70 -5.03 29.65
C LEU A 166 8.74 -4.76 28.47
N LYS A 167 8.64 -3.50 28.02
CA LYS A 167 7.77 -3.09 26.90
C LYS A 167 8.35 -3.57 25.58
N ASN A 168 9.63 -3.28 25.35
CA ASN A 168 10.37 -3.67 24.15
C ASN A 168 11.02 -5.07 24.27
N LYS A 169 10.85 -5.74 25.42
CA LYS A 169 11.29 -7.11 25.72
C LYS A 169 12.79 -7.34 25.48
N PHE A 170 13.64 -6.42 25.92
CA PHE A 170 15.10 -6.57 25.80
C PHE A 170 15.83 -6.16 27.08
N ILE A 171 17.08 -6.62 27.18
CA ILE A 171 17.99 -6.26 28.27
C ILE A 171 18.82 -5.05 27.82
N ALA A 172 18.63 -3.92 28.46
CA ALA A 172 19.33 -2.67 28.14
C ALA A 172 20.76 -2.67 28.66
N TYR A 173 20.99 -3.29 29.82
CA TYR A 173 22.31 -3.37 30.45
C TYR A 173 22.41 -4.60 31.35
N THR A 174 23.58 -5.23 31.35
CA THR A 174 23.97 -6.25 32.33
C THR A 174 25.41 -5.99 32.74
N GLY A 175 25.68 -5.86 34.04
CA GLY A 175 27.04 -5.61 34.50
C GLY A 175 27.26 -5.90 35.98
N SER A 176 28.53 -6.16 36.31
CA SER A 176 29.03 -6.29 37.68
C SER A 176 30.03 -5.18 37.97
N PHE A 177 30.12 -4.77 39.23
CA PHE A 177 30.99 -3.68 39.65
C PHE A 177 32.21 -4.25 40.36
N ARG A 178 33.38 -3.69 40.07
CA ARG A 178 34.68 -4.20 40.55
C ARG A 178 35.49 -3.10 41.19
N SER A 179 36.29 -3.47 42.18
CA SER A 179 37.24 -2.60 42.84
C SER A 179 38.60 -3.31 42.84
N GLY A 180 39.48 -2.88 41.94
CA GLY A 180 40.70 -3.66 41.62
C GLY A 180 40.35 -5.04 41.07
N ALA A 181 40.97 -6.09 41.62
CA ALA A 181 40.73 -7.48 41.20
C ALA A 181 39.45 -8.10 41.79
N ARG A 182 38.82 -7.49 42.80
CA ARG A 182 37.68 -8.08 43.52
C ARG A 182 36.34 -7.55 43.01
N ALA A 183 35.39 -8.47 42.76
CA ALA A 183 33.99 -8.12 42.54
C ALA A 183 33.40 -7.50 43.82
N GLN A 184 32.55 -6.50 43.67
CA GLN A 184 31.90 -5.83 44.79
C GLN A 184 30.40 -6.12 44.77
N GLY A 185 29.83 -6.33 45.96
CA GLY A 185 28.39 -6.36 46.15
C GLY A 185 27.76 -5.01 45.82
N ILE A 186 26.60 -5.02 45.19
CA ILE A 186 25.75 -3.84 45.01
C ILE A 186 24.89 -3.70 46.27
N ARG A 187 25.04 -2.59 46.97
CA ARG A 187 24.28 -2.27 48.17
C ARG A 187 22.90 -1.72 47.84
N CYS A 188 22.81 -0.83 46.86
CA CYS A 188 21.54 -0.30 46.37
C CYS A 188 21.69 0.30 44.96
N VAL A 189 20.54 0.42 44.29
CA VAL A 189 20.37 1.12 43.02
C VAL A 189 19.35 2.23 43.27
N LEU A 190 19.66 3.45 42.84
CA LEU A 190 18.88 4.64 43.16
C LEU A 190 18.65 5.46 41.89
N GLY A 191 17.40 5.76 41.58
CA GLY A 191 17.02 6.68 40.51
C GLY A 191 16.73 8.05 41.08
N GLU A 192 17.68 8.98 41.02
CA GLU A 192 17.55 10.32 41.60
C GLU A 192 18.12 11.38 40.65
N TRP A 193 17.56 12.58 40.68
CA TRP A 193 17.97 13.71 39.81
C TRP A 193 17.95 13.38 38.30
N GLY A 194 17.07 12.46 37.90
CA GLY A 194 16.97 12.01 36.52
C GLY A 194 18.05 11.03 36.07
N GLU A 195 18.92 10.57 36.98
CA GLU A 195 20.05 9.68 36.72
C GLU A 195 19.93 8.37 37.52
N LEU A 196 20.61 7.32 37.06
CA LEU A 196 20.63 6.03 37.76
C LEU A 196 22.00 5.81 38.42
N PHE A 197 22.00 5.72 39.76
CA PHE A 197 23.19 5.51 40.56
C PHE A 197 23.23 4.09 41.13
N VAL A 198 24.43 3.50 41.15
CA VAL A 198 24.70 2.21 41.80
C VAL A 198 25.73 2.42 42.89
N VAL A 199 25.37 2.05 44.12
CA VAL A 199 26.26 2.13 45.28
C VAL A 199 26.73 0.73 45.63
N THR A 200 28.05 0.53 45.68
CA THR A 200 28.68 -0.74 46.02
C THR A 200 29.04 -0.82 47.50
N GLU A 201 29.31 -2.03 48.00
CA GLU A 201 29.69 -2.27 49.41
C GLU A 201 30.97 -1.55 49.83
N ASP A 202 31.91 -1.33 48.91
CA ASP A 202 33.12 -0.53 49.12
C ASP A 202 32.87 0.99 49.10
N ARG A 203 31.60 1.41 49.17
CA ARG A 203 31.14 2.81 49.21
C ARG A 203 31.51 3.62 47.97
N LYS A 204 31.78 2.96 46.84
CA LYS A 204 31.86 3.63 45.54
C LYS A 204 30.47 3.82 44.96
N MET A 205 30.32 4.87 44.19
CA MET A 205 29.09 5.19 43.47
C MET A 205 29.40 5.27 41.98
N TYR A 206 28.58 4.62 41.17
CA TYR A 206 28.66 4.62 39.72
C TYR A 206 27.40 5.29 39.18
N ARG A 207 27.54 6.18 38.20
CA ARG A 207 26.43 6.75 37.44
C ARG A 207 26.29 5.97 36.13
N LEU A 208 25.10 5.43 35.86
CA LEU A 208 24.78 4.85 34.57
C LEU A 208 24.14 5.92 33.70
N GLU A 209 24.80 6.22 32.58
CA GLU A 209 24.33 7.19 31.62
C GLU A 209 23.68 6.48 30.44
N GLU A 210 22.45 6.87 30.14
CA GLU A 210 21.70 6.31 29.03
C GLU A 210 22.24 6.86 27.70
N LYS A 211 22.54 5.95 26.76
CA LYS A 211 22.96 6.35 25.42
C LYS A 211 21.82 7.02 24.66
N ASP A 212 22.15 7.98 23.83
CA ASP A 212 21.27 8.62 22.88
C ASP A 212 20.70 7.63 21.85
N LEU A 213 19.60 8.00 21.19
CA LEU A 213 18.90 7.13 20.25
C LEU A 213 19.78 6.76 19.05
N ASP A 214 20.53 7.70 18.49
CA ASP A 214 21.35 7.45 17.31
C ASP A 214 22.44 6.41 17.60
N THR A 215 23.14 6.57 18.72
CA THR A 215 24.13 5.57 19.17
C THR A 215 23.47 4.21 19.44
N LYS A 216 22.25 4.17 20.02
CA LYS A 216 21.51 2.91 20.23
C LYS A 216 21.18 2.25 18.89
N LEU A 217 20.66 3.00 17.92
CA LEU A 217 20.33 2.51 16.58
C LEU A 217 21.58 1.96 15.87
N ASP A 218 22.70 2.66 15.94
CA ASP A 218 23.97 2.20 15.35
C ASP A 218 24.44 0.86 15.96
N ILE A 219 24.29 0.68 17.27
CA ILE A 219 24.60 -0.59 17.93
C ILE A 219 23.65 -1.69 17.44
N LEU A 220 22.35 -1.39 17.32
CA LEU A 220 21.34 -2.36 16.86
C LEU A 220 21.57 -2.75 15.39
N PHE A 221 21.92 -1.79 14.52
CA PHE A 221 22.26 -2.06 13.13
C PHE A 221 23.51 -2.93 13.01
N LYS A 222 24.57 -2.64 13.77
CA LYS A 222 25.78 -3.48 13.82
C LYS A 222 25.49 -4.92 14.29
N LYS A 223 24.50 -5.09 15.16
CA LYS A 223 24.03 -6.40 15.64
C LYS A 223 22.93 -7.04 14.78
N ASN A 224 22.49 -6.38 13.71
CA ASN A 224 21.38 -6.78 12.85
C ASN A 224 20.02 -6.95 13.59
N MET A 225 19.80 -6.20 14.67
CA MET A 225 18.58 -6.24 15.49
C MET A 225 17.55 -5.19 15.02
N TYR A 226 17.12 -5.28 13.77
CA TYR A 226 16.27 -4.27 13.13
C TYR A 226 14.84 -4.21 13.70
N ALA A 227 14.23 -5.34 14.03
CA ALA A 227 12.89 -5.36 14.64
C ALA A 227 12.86 -4.60 15.98
N LEU A 228 13.92 -4.74 16.78
CA LEU A 228 14.06 -3.99 18.03
C LEU A 228 14.28 -2.49 17.75
N ALA A 229 15.04 -2.13 16.72
CA ALA A 229 15.23 -0.74 16.33
C ALA A 229 13.91 -0.06 15.95
N ILE A 230 13.04 -0.74 15.18
CA ILE A 230 11.71 -0.24 14.83
C ILE A 230 10.86 -0.02 16.08
N ASN A 231 10.80 -1.02 16.97
CA ASN A 231 10.02 -0.93 18.21
C ASN A 231 10.52 0.21 19.11
N LEU A 232 11.84 0.38 19.20
CA LEU A 232 12.45 1.41 20.03
C LEU A 232 12.08 2.81 19.52
N VAL A 233 12.24 3.10 18.23
CA VAL A 233 11.84 4.40 17.63
C VAL A 233 10.35 4.64 17.76
N THR A 234 9.53 3.63 17.47
CA THR A 234 8.08 3.73 17.58
C THR A 234 7.65 3.98 19.04
N SER A 235 8.32 3.34 20.00
CA SER A 235 8.02 3.53 21.42
C SER A 235 8.39 4.92 21.91
N THR A 236 9.45 5.54 21.36
CA THR A 236 9.88 6.89 21.71
C THR A 236 9.01 7.98 21.07
N THR A 237 8.45 7.75 19.87
CA THR A 237 7.58 8.72 19.19
C THR A 237 6.24 8.91 19.89
N PHE A 238 5.79 7.93 20.67
CA PHE A 238 4.53 8.01 21.43
C PHE A 238 4.69 8.48 22.88
N THR A 239 5.92 8.72 23.35
CA THR A 239 6.20 9.13 24.74
C THR A 239 6.63 10.59 24.88
N SER A 240 6.66 11.37 23.79
CA SER A 240 6.90 12.82 23.87
C SER A 240 5.62 13.55 24.30
N GLU A 241 5.34 13.57 25.60
CA GLU A 241 4.43 14.56 26.18
C GLU A 241 5.13 15.93 26.30
N PRO A 242 4.38 17.04 26.18
CA PRO A 242 4.94 18.38 26.18
C PRO A 242 5.54 18.72 27.55
N ALA A 243 6.72 19.33 27.55
CA ALA A 243 7.37 19.84 28.75
C ALA A 243 6.45 20.82 29.50
N GLU A 244 6.00 20.45 30.70
CA GLU A 244 5.37 21.37 31.63
C GLU A 244 6.36 22.46 32.05
N GLY A 245 5.93 23.72 31.92
CA GLY A 245 6.68 24.86 32.40
C GLY A 245 5.96 26.17 32.13
N THR A 246 4.92 26.48 32.90
CA THR A 246 4.55 27.89 33.15
C THR A 246 3.71 28.05 34.40
N ASP A 247 4.19 28.92 35.30
CA ASP A 247 3.67 29.24 36.62
C ASP A 247 2.17 29.64 36.66
N PRO A 248 1.44 29.31 37.75
CA PRO A 248 0.07 29.75 37.95
C PRO A 248 0.04 31.13 38.63
N SER A 249 0.35 32.21 37.91
CA SER A 249 -0.01 33.56 38.38
C SER A 249 0.00 34.63 37.28
N SER A 250 -1.10 34.76 36.54
CA SER A 250 -1.63 36.09 36.16
C SER A 250 -2.99 35.97 35.46
N PRO A 251 -4.02 36.74 35.86
CA PRO A 251 -5.21 36.91 35.04
C PRO A 251 -4.92 38.04 34.04
N LEU A 252 -5.13 37.83 32.73
CA LEU A 252 -5.50 38.90 31.79
C LEU A 252 -5.90 38.30 30.44
N THR A 253 -7.12 38.68 30.06
CA THR A 253 -7.86 38.44 28.83
C THR A 253 -7.07 38.79 27.57
N ARG A 254 -7.05 37.92 26.55
CA ARG A 254 -6.91 38.34 25.16
C ARG A 254 -7.57 37.36 24.19
N THR A 255 -8.56 37.88 23.48
CA THR A 255 -9.23 37.32 22.31
C THR A 255 -8.23 36.90 21.23
N ALA A 256 -8.41 35.69 20.68
CA ALA A 256 -7.69 35.19 19.51
C ALA A 256 -8.53 35.40 18.23
N PRO A 257 -7.92 35.71 17.07
CA PRO A 257 -8.60 35.72 15.78
C PRO A 257 -8.73 34.29 15.23
N PRO A 258 -9.74 33.99 14.39
CA PRO A 258 -9.93 32.68 13.80
C PRO A 258 -9.06 32.52 12.55
N GLY A 259 -8.30 31.43 12.45
CA GLY A 259 -7.64 31.03 11.21
C GLY A 259 -6.16 30.69 11.33
N LEU A 260 -5.83 29.61 12.04
CA LEU A 260 -4.64 28.82 11.74
C LEU A 260 -4.93 27.35 12.07
N ALA A 261 -4.64 26.48 11.12
CA ALA A 261 -4.82 25.04 11.22
C ALA A 261 -4.10 24.46 12.46
N PRO A 262 -4.58 23.34 13.04
CA PRO A 262 -3.93 22.73 14.18
C PRO A 262 -2.51 22.30 13.77
N ALA A 263 -1.50 22.86 14.42
CA ALA A 263 -0.13 22.38 14.32
C ALA A 263 -0.11 20.93 14.81
N ALA A 264 0.23 20.01 13.90
CA ALA A 264 0.44 18.61 14.20
C ALA A 264 1.53 18.45 15.27
N PRO A 265 1.45 17.41 16.12
CA PRO A 265 2.44 17.17 17.16
C PRO A 265 3.81 17.00 16.51
N THR A 266 4.75 17.87 16.89
CA THR A 266 6.15 17.79 16.49
C THR A 266 6.79 16.60 17.20
N SER A 267 6.65 15.41 16.62
CA SER A 267 7.47 14.26 16.97
C SER A 267 8.91 14.57 16.59
N GLU A 268 9.81 14.55 17.57
CA GLU A 268 11.24 14.89 17.39
C GLU A 268 11.98 13.90 16.45
N TYR A 269 11.32 12.81 16.06
CA TYR A 269 11.78 11.85 15.06
C TYR A 269 10.85 11.82 13.86
N ASP A 270 11.44 12.10 12.69
CA ASP A 270 10.73 12.13 11.43
C ASP A 270 10.35 10.72 10.98
N TYR A 271 9.22 10.60 10.29
CA TYR A 271 8.81 9.39 9.58
C TYR A 271 9.94 8.85 8.67
N GLY A 272 10.84 9.73 8.22
CA GLY A 272 12.08 9.39 7.53
C GLY A 272 13.01 8.41 8.28
N THR A 273 13.17 8.52 9.60
CA THR A 273 14.04 7.61 10.38
C THR A 273 13.50 6.18 10.39
N VAL A 274 12.17 6.03 10.53
CA VAL A 274 11.50 4.72 10.47
C VAL A 274 11.65 4.09 9.09
N VAL A 275 11.50 4.89 8.02
CA VAL A 275 11.70 4.44 6.64
C VAL A 275 13.15 3.98 6.39
N GLU A 276 14.15 4.72 6.89
CA GLU A 276 15.55 4.34 6.74
C GLU A 276 15.86 3.02 7.50
N ILE A 277 15.23 2.78 8.66
CA ILE A 277 15.34 1.49 9.36
C ILE A 277 14.76 0.35 8.49
N HIS A 278 13.55 0.53 7.95
CA HIS A 278 12.92 -0.48 7.07
C HIS A 278 13.74 -0.76 5.81
N LYS A 279 14.34 0.28 5.21
CA LYS A 279 15.24 0.14 4.07
C LYS A 279 16.49 -0.68 4.43
N ARG A 280 17.20 -0.34 5.52
CA ARG A 280 18.37 -1.10 5.98
C ARG A 280 18.02 -2.54 6.34
N TYR A 281 16.85 -2.75 6.94
CA TYR A 281 16.36 -4.07 7.26
C TYR A 281 16.06 -4.90 6.00
N GLY A 282 15.38 -4.30 5.02
CA GLY A 282 15.14 -4.89 3.71
C GLY A 282 16.43 -5.20 2.95
N ASP A 283 17.44 -4.34 3.03
CA ASP A 283 18.76 -4.55 2.42
C ASP A 283 19.50 -5.72 3.06
N TRP A 284 19.46 -5.82 4.39
CA TRP A 284 20.03 -6.93 5.12
C TRP A 284 19.34 -8.26 4.78
N LEU A 285 17.99 -8.31 4.79
CA LEU A 285 17.22 -9.49 4.42
C LEU A 285 17.49 -9.91 2.96
N TYR A 286 17.58 -8.94 2.05
CA TYR A 286 17.94 -9.18 0.67
C TYR A 286 19.32 -9.84 0.55
N SER A 287 20.32 -9.38 1.33
CA SER A 287 21.66 -9.99 1.37
C SER A 287 21.65 -11.43 1.91
N LYS A 288 20.65 -11.78 2.72
CA LYS A 288 20.42 -13.12 3.26
C LYS A 288 19.62 -14.03 2.34
N SER A 289 19.25 -13.55 1.15
CA SER A 289 18.37 -14.25 0.21
C SER A 289 16.95 -14.51 0.73
N ASP A 290 16.50 -13.78 1.76
CA ASP A 290 15.10 -13.78 2.19
C ASP A 290 14.36 -12.62 1.50
N TYR A 291 13.92 -12.90 0.28
CA TYR A 291 13.38 -11.88 -0.62
C TYR A 291 11.94 -11.49 -0.29
N ASP A 292 11.14 -12.41 0.25
CA ASP A 292 9.73 -12.19 0.57
C ASP A 292 9.61 -11.32 1.83
N ALA A 293 10.39 -11.63 2.87
CA ALA A 293 10.47 -10.79 4.05
C ALA A 293 11.06 -9.41 3.72
N ALA A 294 12.13 -9.37 2.90
CA ALA A 294 12.70 -8.11 2.43
C ALA A 294 11.65 -7.25 1.70
N MET A 295 10.84 -7.85 0.85
CA MET A 295 9.79 -7.15 0.11
C MET A 295 8.74 -6.53 1.04
N THR A 296 8.35 -7.26 2.08
CA THR A 296 7.42 -6.75 3.08
C THR A 296 7.97 -5.49 3.76
N GLN A 297 9.28 -5.45 4.05
CA GLN A 297 9.92 -4.26 4.59
C GLN A 297 9.95 -3.10 3.58
N TYR A 298 10.25 -3.35 2.31
CA TYR A 298 10.21 -2.31 1.29
C TYR A 298 8.80 -1.73 1.06
N GLN A 299 7.73 -2.51 1.25
CA GLN A 299 6.35 -1.99 1.18
C GLN A 299 6.05 -0.94 2.26
N HIS A 300 6.71 -1.01 3.42
CA HIS A 300 6.62 0.02 4.46
C HIS A 300 7.36 1.31 4.11
N THR A 301 8.29 1.27 3.14
CA THR A 301 9.05 2.45 2.69
C THR A 301 8.37 3.27 1.59
N ILE A 302 7.23 2.79 1.07
CA ILE A 302 6.48 3.46 -0.02
C ILE A 302 6.00 4.83 0.45
N GLY A 303 6.36 5.87 -0.32
CA GLY A 303 5.99 7.27 -0.07
C GLY A 303 7.19 8.17 0.26
N GLN A 304 8.31 7.58 0.69
CA GLN A 304 9.54 8.30 1.00
C GLN A 304 10.74 7.74 0.23
N LEU A 305 10.86 6.40 0.13
CA LEU A 305 11.90 5.78 -0.68
C LEU A 305 11.51 5.78 -2.16
N GLU A 306 12.43 6.16 -3.03
CA GLU A 306 12.22 6.10 -4.48
C GLU A 306 11.95 4.66 -4.96
N PRO A 307 10.83 4.40 -5.66
CA PRO A 307 10.48 3.06 -6.17
C PRO A 307 11.58 2.43 -7.04
N SER A 308 12.32 3.25 -7.80
CA SER A 308 13.42 2.79 -8.65
C SER A 308 14.51 2.03 -7.89
N TYR A 309 14.73 2.32 -6.60
CA TYR A 309 15.68 1.59 -5.76
C TYR A 309 15.27 0.11 -5.60
N VAL A 310 14.00 -0.11 -5.25
CA VAL A 310 13.45 -1.45 -5.02
C VAL A 310 13.28 -2.19 -6.35
N ILE A 311 12.76 -1.52 -7.37
CA ILE A 311 12.53 -2.12 -8.70
C ILE A 311 13.84 -2.66 -9.29
N ARG A 312 14.94 -1.89 -9.23
CA ARG A 312 16.25 -2.34 -9.72
C ARG A 312 16.76 -3.60 -9.01
N LYS A 313 16.44 -3.78 -7.73
CA LYS A 313 16.83 -4.98 -6.96
C LYS A 313 16.00 -6.22 -7.28
N PHE A 314 14.75 -6.05 -7.70
CA PHE A 314 13.81 -7.17 -7.90
C PHE A 314 13.45 -7.41 -9.38
N LEU A 315 14.21 -6.84 -10.32
CA LEU A 315 13.96 -6.99 -11.76
C LEU A 315 14.25 -8.40 -12.32
N ASP A 316 14.89 -9.25 -11.53
CA ASP A 316 15.17 -10.65 -11.88
C ASP A 316 13.85 -11.43 -12.10
N ALA A 317 13.80 -12.22 -13.19
CA ALA A 317 12.65 -13.04 -13.54
C ALA A 317 12.26 -14.05 -12.44
N GLN A 318 13.21 -14.53 -11.65
CA GLN A 318 12.93 -15.43 -10.52
C GLN A 318 12.16 -14.74 -9.39
N ARG A 319 12.14 -13.40 -9.35
CA ARG A 319 11.57 -12.59 -8.26
C ARG A 319 10.34 -11.81 -8.70
N ILE A 320 9.77 -12.16 -9.85
CA ILE A 320 8.64 -11.47 -10.46
C ILE A 320 7.44 -11.35 -9.51
N HIS A 321 7.18 -12.35 -8.65
CA HIS A 321 6.10 -12.27 -7.64
C HIS A 321 6.33 -11.14 -6.63
N ASN A 322 7.55 -11.00 -6.13
CA ASN A 322 7.91 -9.94 -5.18
C ASN A 322 7.82 -8.55 -5.81
N LEU A 323 8.36 -8.40 -7.02
CA LEU A 323 8.24 -7.15 -7.77
C LEU A 323 6.77 -6.78 -8.03
N THR A 324 5.94 -7.77 -8.40
CA THR A 324 4.50 -7.58 -8.62
C THR A 324 3.82 -7.07 -7.36
N SER A 325 4.10 -7.68 -6.20
CA SER A 325 3.52 -7.25 -4.91
C SER A 325 3.91 -5.81 -4.56
N TYR A 326 5.15 -5.41 -4.83
CA TYR A 326 5.59 -4.02 -4.62
C TYR A 326 4.86 -3.03 -5.52
N LEU A 327 4.86 -3.30 -6.83
CA LEU A 327 4.26 -2.42 -7.83
C LEU A 327 2.74 -2.33 -7.64
N HIS A 328 2.10 -3.41 -7.23
CA HIS A 328 0.69 -3.42 -6.87
C HIS A 328 0.41 -2.50 -5.68
N SER A 329 1.15 -2.65 -4.57
CA SER A 329 0.99 -1.77 -3.41
C SER A 329 1.30 -0.30 -3.73
N LEU A 330 2.26 -0.04 -4.62
CA LEU A 330 2.58 1.31 -5.11
C LEU A 330 1.42 1.92 -5.91
N HIS A 331 0.78 1.11 -6.77
CA HIS A 331 -0.36 1.51 -7.57
C HIS A 331 -1.62 1.74 -6.74
N GLU A 332 -1.93 0.87 -5.77
CA GLU A 332 -3.09 1.05 -4.88
C GLU A 332 -3.04 2.37 -4.12
N ARG A 333 -1.84 2.79 -3.68
CA ARG A 333 -1.59 4.06 -2.99
C ARG A 333 -1.57 5.28 -3.92
N GLY A 334 -1.73 5.10 -5.23
CA GLY A 334 -1.76 6.21 -6.21
C GLY A 334 -0.41 6.90 -6.45
N LEU A 335 0.70 6.26 -6.06
CA LEU A 335 2.06 6.81 -6.19
C LEU A 335 2.83 6.22 -7.40
N ALA A 336 2.15 5.39 -8.21
CA ALA A 336 2.74 4.80 -9.41
C ALA A 336 2.70 5.77 -10.59
N ASN A 337 3.79 5.84 -11.36
CA ASN A 337 3.83 6.53 -12.64
C ASN A 337 3.46 5.57 -13.80
N SER A 338 3.38 6.10 -15.03
CA SER A 338 3.08 5.29 -16.23
C SER A 338 4.04 4.11 -16.40
N ASP A 339 5.35 4.33 -16.26
CA ASP A 339 6.36 3.26 -16.39
C ASP A 339 6.16 2.12 -15.37
N HIS A 340 5.81 2.46 -14.12
CA HIS A 340 5.54 1.48 -13.06
C HIS A 340 4.28 0.67 -13.36
N THR A 341 3.24 1.31 -13.90
CA THR A 341 2.00 0.61 -14.30
C THR A 341 2.22 -0.30 -15.51
N THR A 342 3.01 0.12 -16.49
CA THR A 342 3.41 -0.72 -17.63
C THR A 342 4.27 -1.90 -17.18
N LEU A 343 5.20 -1.69 -16.23
CA LEU A 343 5.99 -2.78 -15.66
C LEU A 343 5.12 -3.77 -14.88
N LEU A 344 4.14 -3.28 -14.12
CA LEU A 344 3.16 -4.12 -13.41
C LEU A 344 2.34 -4.97 -14.38
N LEU A 345 1.88 -4.38 -15.49
CA LEU A 345 1.15 -5.10 -16.54
C LEU A 345 2.02 -6.20 -17.17
N ASN A 346 3.28 -5.90 -17.50
CA ASN A 346 4.25 -6.87 -17.98
C ASN A 346 4.48 -8.01 -16.98
N CYS A 347 4.45 -7.71 -15.69
CA CYS A 347 4.55 -8.72 -14.66
C CYS A 347 3.32 -9.65 -14.65
N TYR A 348 2.10 -9.10 -14.72
CA TYR A 348 0.88 -9.90 -14.76
C TYR A 348 0.79 -10.82 -15.98
N THR A 349 1.17 -10.33 -17.17
CA THR A 349 1.15 -11.17 -18.38
C THR A 349 2.16 -12.30 -18.30
N LYS A 350 3.36 -12.06 -17.76
CA LYS A 350 4.38 -13.12 -17.56
C LYS A 350 3.99 -14.14 -16.50
N LEU A 351 3.33 -13.71 -15.41
CA LEU A 351 2.85 -14.59 -14.35
C LEU A 351 1.61 -15.40 -14.72
N LYS A 352 1.00 -15.06 -15.86
CA LYS A 352 -0.27 -15.60 -16.34
C LYS A 352 -1.46 -15.43 -15.38
N ASP A 353 -1.43 -14.39 -14.56
CA ASP A 353 -2.49 -14.10 -13.59
C ASP A 353 -3.63 -13.33 -14.26
N SER A 354 -4.51 -14.06 -14.96
CA SER A 354 -5.62 -13.47 -15.72
C SER A 354 -6.62 -12.71 -14.85
N ARG A 355 -6.84 -13.15 -13.60
CA ARG A 355 -7.80 -12.53 -12.68
C ARG A 355 -7.33 -11.15 -12.23
N ARG A 356 -6.08 -11.05 -11.80
CA ARG A 356 -5.51 -9.75 -11.40
C ARG A 356 -5.35 -8.82 -12.58
N LEU A 357 -4.99 -9.35 -13.76
CA LEU A 357 -4.94 -8.59 -15.00
C LEU A 357 -6.32 -8.00 -15.37
N ASP A 358 -7.39 -8.81 -15.30
CA ASP A 358 -8.76 -8.35 -15.54
C ASP A 358 -9.19 -7.26 -14.54
N ALA A 359 -8.94 -7.47 -13.25
CA ALA A 359 -9.27 -6.50 -12.23
C ALA A 359 -8.51 -5.18 -12.43
N PHE A 360 -7.24 -5.26 -12.83
CA PHE A 360 -6.40 -4.10 -13.11
C PHE A 360 -6.92 -3.31 -14.32
N ILE A 361 -7.12 -3.98 -15.46
CA ILE A 361 -7.57 -3.38 -16.72
C ILE A 361 -8.98 -2.76 -16.60
N ARG A 362 -9.86 -3.39 -15.83
CA ARG A 362 -11.25 -2.93 -15.66
C ARG A 362 -11.43 -1.89 -14.56
N SER A 363 -10.42 -1.67 -13.71
CA SER A 363 -10.52 -0.68 -12.64
C SER A 363 -10.69 0.73 -13.23
N GLU A 364 -11.70 1.47 -12.73
CA GLU A 364 -12.12 2.78 -13.25
C GLU A 364 -11.21 3.95 -12.82
N ARG A 365 -9.99 3.68 -12.33
CA ARG A 365 -9.02 4.75 -12.08
C ARG A 365 -8.48 5.18 -13.44
N ASP A 366 -8.90 6.36 -13.90
CA ASP A 366 -8.54 6.97 -15.19
C ASP A 366 -7.11 6.62 -15.59
N ALA A 367 -6.98 6.01 -16.76
CA ALA A 367 -5.80 5.32 -17.25
C ALA A 367 -4.51 6.17 -17.14
N ALA A 368 -3.81 6.02 -16.02
CA ALA A 368 -2.45 6.51 -15.83
C ALA A 368 -1.41 5.54 -16.43
N PHE A 369 -1.81 4.72 -17.41
CA PHE A 369 -0.95 3.77 -18.11
C PHE A 369 -1.03 4.00 -19.61
N ASP A 370 0.09 3.80 -20.30
CA ASP A 370 0.16 3.86 -21.76
C ASP A 370 -0.68 2.74 -22.40
N VAL A 371 -1.84 3.12 -22.95
CA VAL A 371 -2.82 2.22 -23.57
C VAL A 371 -2.22 1.47 -24.76
N GLU A 372 -1.39 2.12 -25.57
CA GLU A 372 -0.78 1.50 -26.75
C GLU A 372 0.19 0.40 -26.32
N THR A 373 1.05 0.71 -25.34
CA THR A 373 1.94 -0.31 -24.78
C THR A 373 1.16 -1.42 -24.07
N ALA A 374 0.06 -1.10 -23.38
CA ALA A 374 -0.76 -2.11 -22.72
C ALA A 374 -1.37 -3.11 -23.72
N ILE A 375 -1.92 -2.61 -24.82
CA ILE A 375 -2.45 -3.45 -25.91
C ILE A 375 -1.34 -4.34 -26.48
N ARG A 376 -0.17 -3.76 -26.79
CA ARG A 376 0.98 -4.51 -27.32
C ARG A 376 1.45 -5.62 -26.37
N VAL A 377 1.53 -5.32 -25.08
CA VAL A 377 1.95 -6.27 -24.03
C VAL A 377 0.94 -7.41 -23.89
N CYS A 378 -0.35 -7.10 -23.79
CA CYS A 378 -1.42 -8.10 -23.73
C CYS A 378 -1.41 -9.00 -24.98
N ARG A 379 -1.27 -8.41 -26.18
CA ARG A 379 -1.16 -9.14 -27.44
C ARG A 379 0.06 -10.09 -27.44
N SER A 380 1.24 -9.60 -27.08
CA SER A 380 2.46 -10.43 -27.01
C SER A 380 2.39 -11.55 -25.97
N GLY A 381 1.63 -11.35 -24.90
CA GLY A 381 1.38 -12.34 -23.85
C GLY A 381 0.31 -13.38 -24.19
N GLY A 382 -0.34 -13.28 -25.36
CA GLY A 382 -1.45 -14.16 -25.77
C GLY A 382 -2.81 -13.81 -25.16
N TYR A 383 -2.92 -12.66 -24.49
CA TYR A 383 -4.18 -12.17 -23.89
C TYR A 383 -4.97 -11.32 -24.91
N HIS A 384 -5.34 -11.95 -26.02
CA HIS A 384 -6.00 -11.26 -27.15
C HIS A 384 -7.35 -10.65 -26.76
N GLU A 385 -8.16 -11.34 -25.93
CA GLU A 385 -9.46 -10.84 -25.46
C GLU A 385 -9.32 -9.57 -24.59
N HIS A 386 -8.32 -9.53 -23.69
CA HIS A 386 -8.03 -8.35 -22.86
C HIS A 386 -7.50 -7.18 -23.70
N ALA A 387 -6.63 -7.47 -24.67
CA ALA A 387 -6.12 -6.47 -25.61
C ALA A 387 -7.25 -5.88 -26.48
N LEU A 388 -8.19 -6.72 -26.90
CA LEU A 388 -9.36 -6.34 -27.69
C LEU A 388 -10.31 -5.43 -26.89
N TRP A 389 -10.59 -5.79 -25.63
CA TRP A 389 -11.39 -4.95 -24.75
C TRP A 389 -10.74 -3.57 -24.52
N LEU A 390 -9.43 -3.53 -24.29
CA LEU A 390 -8.69 -2.27 -24.16
C LEU A 390 -8.78 -1.42 -25.44
N ALA A 391 -8.59 -2.05 -26.61
CA ALA A 391 -8.65 -1.36 -27.89
C ALA A 391 -10.06 -0.81 -28.19
N GLU A 392 -11.12 -1.56 -27.88
CA GLU A 392 -12.51 -1.09 -28.04
C GLU A 392 -12.84 0.05 -27.07
N LYS A 393 -12.47 -0.07 -25.79
CA LYS A 393 -12.78 0.94 -24.75
C LYS A 393 -12.10 2.28 -24.99
N PHE A 394 -10.84 2.27 -25.45
CA PHE A 394 -10.06 3.49 -25.69
C PHE A 394 -10.08 3.94 -27.16
N ALA A 395 -10.99 3.41 -27.99
CA ALA A 395 -11.14 3.74 -29.42
C ALA A 395 -9.84 3.61 -30.24
N GLN A 396 -8.99 2.64 -29.91
CA GLN A 396 -7.77 2.32 -30.68
C GLN A 396 -8.12 1.37 -31.84
N HIS A 397 -8.82 1.91 -32.84
CA HIS A 397 -9.40 1.13 -33.95
C HIS A 397 -8.36 0.32 -34.74
N GLY A 398 -7.18 0.90 -35.02
CA GLY A 398 -6.13 0.22 -35.77
C GLY A 398 -5.61 -1.02 -35.05
N ALA A 399 -5.39 -0.93 -33.75
CA ALA A 399 -4.95 -2.06 -32.94
C ALA A 399 -6.06 -3.11 -32.79
N TYR A 400 -7.32 -2.70 -32.67
CA TYR A 400 -8.48 -3.60 -32.63
C TYR A 400 -8.57 -4.45 -33.91
N LEU A 401 -8.52 -3.81 -35.08
CA LEU A 401 -8.58 -4.50 -36.37
C LEU A 401 -7.38 -5.44 -36.55
N GLN A 402 -6.19 -4.99 -36.15
CA GLN A 402 -5.00 -5.82 -36.24
C GLN A 402 -5.11 -7.09 -35.39
N ILE A 403 -5.61 -7.00 -34.16
CA ILE A 403 -5.80 -8.17 -33.28
C ILE A 403 -6.86 -9.11 -33.86
N GLN A 404 -7.99 -8.57 -34.32
CA GLN A 404 -9.08 -9.41 -34.83
C GLN A 404 -8.77 -10.09 -36.18
N VAL A 405 -8.05 -9.42 -37.07
CA VAL A 405 -7.71 -9.93 -38.41
C VAL A 405 -6.48 -10.82 -38.38
N ASP A 406 -5.38 -10.38 -37.75
CA ASP A 406 -4.11 -11.11 -37.77
C ASP A 406 -4.09 -12.26 -36.76
N ASP A 407 -4.58 -12.04 -35.54
CA ASP A 407 -4.41 -13.01 -34.44
C ASP A 407 -5.65 -13.92 -34.25
N LEU A 408 -6.85 -13.34 -34.19
CA LEU A 408 -8.09 -14.07 -33.85
C LEU A 408 -8.84 -14.61 -35.08
N GLN A 409 -8.59 -14.02 -36.26
CA GLN A 409 -9.28 -14.33 -37.52
C GLN A 409 -10.82 -14.31 -37.43
N ARG A 410 -11.39 -13.48 -36.55
CA ARG A 410 -12.86 -13.34 -36.41
C ARG A 410 -13.38 -12.25 -37.35
N TYR A 411 -13.40 -12.56 -38.63
CA TYR A 411 -13.85 -11.63 -39.68
C TYR A 411 -15.29 -11.11 -39.49
N PRO A 412 -16.30 -11.92 -39.09
CA PRO A 412 -17.68 -11.42 -38.94
C PRO A 412 -17.82 -10.33 -37.86
N GLU A 413 -17.16 -10.51 -36.72
CA GLU A 413 -17.14 -9.53 -35.62
C GLU A 413 -16.39 -8.25 -36.01
N THR A 414 -15.33 -8.40 -36.81
CA THR A 414 -14.56 -7.28 -37.34
C THR A 414 -15.40 -6.42 -38.27
N VAL A 415 -16.14 -7.03 -39.21
CA VAL A 415 -17.03 -6.31 -40.13
C VAL A 415 -18.14 -5.58 -39.37
N ALA A 416 -18.71 -6.22 -38.35
CA ALA A 416 -19.70 -5.59 -37.48
C ALA A 416 -19.12 -4.40 -36.68
N TYR A 417 -17.85 -4.48 -36.26
CA TYR A 417 -17.15 -3.37 -35.60
C TYR A 417 -16.86 -2.21 -36.56
N VAL A 418 -16.36 -2.49 -37.76
CA VAL A 418 -16.14 -1.46 -38.81
C VAL A 418 -17.42 -0.72 -39.15
N GLY A 419 -18.57 -1.41 -39.18
CA GLY A 419 -19.87 -0.79 -39.39
C GLY A 419 -20.32 0.16 -38.26
N ARG A 420 -19.70 0.10 -37.07
CA ARG A 420 -19.97 1.02 -35.94
C ARG A 420 -18.99 2.20 -35.88
N MET A 421 -17.88 2.15 -36.62
CA MET A 421 -16.84 3.19 -36.63
C MET A 421 -17.23 4.40 -37.48
N ARG A 422 -16.63 5.57 -37.23
CA ARG A 422 -16.86 6.76 -38.04
C ARG A 422 -16.17 6.64 -39.39
N GLY A 423 -16.80 7.15 -40.46
CA GLY A 423 -16.32 7.04 -41.84
C GLY A 423 -14.84 7.42 -42.05
N ARG A 424 -14.37 8.51 -41.44
CA ARG A 424 -12.97 8.96 -41.53
C ARG A 424 -11.96 7.98 -40.92
N GLU A 425 -12.33 7.35 -39.80
CA GLU A 425 -11.49 6.36 -39.12
C GLU A 425 -11.44 5.08 -39.96
N VAL A 426 -12.57 4.69 -40.54
CA VAL A 426 -12.69 3.51 -41.41
C VAL A 426 -11.75 3.61 -42.61
N VAL A 427 -11.72 4.75 -43.33
CA VAL A 427 -10.82 4.96 -44.48
C VAL A 427 -9.35 4.82 -44.08
N ARG A 428 -8.97 5.39 -42.92
CA ARG A 428 -7.58 5.32 -42.43
C ARG A 428 -7.16 3.90 -42.08
N GLU A 429 -8.00 3.15 -41.40
CA GLU A 429 -7.65 1.82 -40.87
C GLU A 429 -7.81 0.68 -41.89
N LEU A 430 -8.72 0.82 -42.87
CA LEU A 430 -8.93 -0.18 -43.91
C LEU A 430 -7.79 -0.29 -44.92
N GLY A 431 -6.92 0.71 -45.02
CA GLY A 431 -5.78 0.66 -45.96
C GLY A 431 -4.82 -0.53 -45.73
N ARG A 432 -4.78 -1.10 -44.51
CA ARG A 432 -3.95 -2.29 -44.21
C ARG A 432 -4.73 -3.59 -44.25
N HIS A 433 -5.87 -3.66 -43.58
CA HIS A 433 -6.62 -4.91 -43.36
C HIS A 433 -7.85 -5.07 -44.25
N GLY A 434 -8.26 -4.02 -44.98
CA GLY A 434 -9.50 -4.00 -45.74
C GLY A 434 -9.54 -5.02 -46.88
N HIS A 435 -8.42 -5.24 -47.58
CA HIS A 435 -8.35 -6.25 -48.65
C HIS A 435 -8.60 -7.67 -48.13
N VAL A 436 -8.11 -7.99 -46.91
CA VAL A 436 -8.33 -9.29 -46.26
C VAL A 436 -9.81 -9.46 -45.92
N LEU A 437 -10.44 -8.42 -45.36
CA LEU A 437 -11.86 -8.45 -44.99
C LEU A 437 -12.76 -8.62 -46.21
N VAL A 438 -12.47 -7.92 -47.30
CA VAL A 438 -13.19 -8.07 -48.58
C VAL A 438 -12.96 -9.45 -49.18
N SER A 439 -11.75 -10.00 -49.08
CA SER A 439 -11.44 -11.33 -49.62
C SER A 439 -12.13 -12.47 -48.85
N GLN A 440 -12.24 -12.36 -47.53
CA GLN A 440 -12.81 -13.40 -46.67
C GLN A 440 -14.34 -13.27 -46.50
N MET A 441 -14.86 -12.04 -46.41
CA MET A 441 -16.28 -11.74 -46.17
C MET A 441 -16.81 -10.70 -47.18
N PRO A 442 -16.81 -11.02 -48.49
CA PRO A 442 -17.07 -10.03 -49.54
C PRO A 442 -18.48 -9.43 -49.47
N GLU A 443 -19.51 -10.24 -49.21
CA GLU A 443 -20.91 -9.77 -49.15
C GLU A 443 -21.13 -8.80 -47.99
N ALA A 444 -20.81 -9.25 -46.77
CA ALA A 444 -21.01 -8.47 -45.56
C ALA A 444 -20.16 -7.19 -45.52
N MET A 445 -18.91 -7.26 -45.97
CA MET A 445 -18.02 -6.10 -46.02
C MET A 445 -18.48 -5.10 -47.08
N THR A 446 -18.91 -5.57 -48.25
CA THR A 446 -19.44 -4.69 -49.31
C THR A 446 -20.69 -3.95 -48.85
N ASP A 447 -21.60 -4.62 -48.13
CA ASP A 447 -22.80 -3.97 -47.60
C ASP A 447 -22.45 -2.88 -46.57
N VAL A 448 -21.45 -3.09 -45.71
CA VAL A 448 -20.95 -2.06 -44.79
C VAL A 448 -20.34 -0.88 -45.55
N LEU A 449 -19.53 -1.12 -46.59
CA LEU A 449 -18.92 -0.06 -47.41
C LEU A 449 -19.97 0.73 -48.20
N VAL A 450 -20.99 0.06 -48.74
CA VAL A 450 -22.13 0.73 -49.41
C VAL A 450 -22.82 1.65 -48.41
N ARG A 451 -23.16 1.16 -47.22
CA ARG A 451 -23.81 1.95 -46.17
C ARG A 451 -22.97 3.16 -45.76
N LEU A 452 -21.66 2.98 -45.57
CA LEU A 452 -20.71 4.07 -45.28
C LEU A 452 -20.71 5.16 -46.36
N CYS A 453 -20.88 4.78 -47.64
CA CYS A 453 -20.89 5.71 -48.77
C CYS A 453 -22.26 6.36 -49.05
N THR A 454 -23.36 5.81 -48.52
CA THR A 454 -24.73 6.20 -48.88
C THR A 454 -25.55 6.77 -47.73
N GLU A 455 -25.27 6.39 -46.48
CA GLU A 455 -25.96 6.92 -45.31
C GLU A 455 -25.31 8.26 -44.92
N ALA A 456 -26.12 9.31 -44.71
CA ALA A 456 -25.62 10.58 -44.18
C ALA A 456 -25.35 10.40 -42.67
N TRP A 457 -24.08 10.43 -42.28
CA TRP A 457 -23.66 10.35 -40.89
C TRP A 457 -23.90 11.72 -40.22
N GLY A 458 -25.14 12.02 -39.84
CA GLY A 458 -25.57 13.31 -39.31
C GLY A 458 -26.38 13.23 -38.01
N ASP A 459 -25.95 14.02 -37.02
CA ASP A 459 -26.52 14.36 -35.71
C ASP A 459 -26.55 13.29 -34.60
N ASP A 460 -25.41 13.15 -33.93
CA ASP A 460 -25.40 12.87 -32.49
C ASP A 460 -25.53 14.23 -31.74
N PRO A 461 -26.53 14.46 -30.86
CA PRO A 461 -26.84 15.77 -30.27
C PRO A 461 -25.77 16.40 -29.36
N GLY A 462 -24.57 15.82 -29.26
CA GLY A 462 -23.51 16.22 -28.33
C GLY A 462 -22.14 16.54 -28.95
N ALA A 463 -21.95 16.40 -30.27
CA ALA A 463 -20.65 16.63 -30.89
C ALA A 463 -20.48 18.11 -31.28
N VAL A 464 -19.62 18.80 -30.55
CA VAL A 464 -19.18 20.17 -30.85
C VAL A 464 -18.62 20.21 -32.27
N ALA A 465 -19.15 21.14 -33.08
CA ALA A 465 -18.72 21.39 -34.46
C ALA A 465 -17.20 21.63 -34.52
N ALA A 466 -16.46 20.63 -34.97
CA ALA A 466 -15.06 20.73 -35.31
C ALA A 466 -14.86 20.11 -36.70
N ASP A 467 -14.59 21.00 -37.66
CA ASP A 467 -14.08 20.78 -39.02
C ASP A 467 -14.67 19.63 -39.85
N ASP A 468 -15.54 20.01 -40.79
CA ASP A 468 -15.96 19.32 -42.02
C ASP A 468 -16.47 17.88 -41.87
N PRO A 469 -17.71 17.55 -42.31
CA PRO A 469 -18.10 16.15 -42.48
C PRO A 469 -17.20 15.55 -43.56
N ALA A 470 -16.19 14.79 -43.15
CA ALA A 470 -15.30 14.08 -44.06
C ALA A 470 -16.15 13.09 -44.87
N GLU A 471 -16.61 13.54 -46.04
CA GLU A 471 -17.38 12.76 -46.98
C GLU A 471 -16.54 11.55 -47.38
N VAL A 472 -17.04 10.36 -47.05
CA VAL A 472 -16.44 9.11 -47.50
C VAL A 472 -16.82 8.92 -48.97
N HIS A 473 -15.83 8.69 -49.81
CA HIS A 473 -16.04 8.49 -51.23
C HIS A 473 -15.81 7.04 -51.64
N PRO A 474 -16.54 6.52 -52.64
CA PRO A 474 -16.39 5.13 -53.07
C PRO A 474 -14.98 4.82 -53.61
N GLU A 475 -14.30 5.82 -54.18
CA GLU A 475 -12.93 5.74 -54.68
C GLU A 475 -11.92 5.35 -53.59
N ASP A 476 -12.19 5.71 -52.33
CA ASP A 476 -11.35 5.35 -51.19
C ASP A 476 -11.34 3.84 -50.93
N PHE A 477 -12.29 3.08 -51.47
CA PHE A 477 -12.43 1.63 -51.21
C PHE A 477 -12.20 0.74 -52.43
N VAL A 478 -12.10 1.29 -53.64
CA VAL A 478 -11.89 0.50 -54.87
C VAL A 478 -10.64 -0.37 -54.76
N HIS A 479 -9.56 0.16 -54.16
CA HIS A 479 -8.30 -0.55 -53.96
C HIS A 479 -8.40 -1.76 -53.02
N LEU A 480 -9.52 -1.96 -52.31
CA LEU A 480 -9.73 -3.12 -51.42
C LEU A 480 -10.18 -4.38 -52.16
N TYR A 481 -10.69 -4.24 -53.39
CA TYR A 481 -11.26 -5.34 -54.19
C TYR A 481 -10.23 -6.00 -55.15
N VAL A 482 -8.94 -5.97 -54.80
CA VAL A 482 -7.88 -6.61 -55.59
C VAL A 482 -8.20 -8.08 -55.83
N ASP A 483 -8.04 -8.54 -57.07
CA ASP A 483 -8.34 -9.91 -57.53
C ASP A 483 -9.82 -10.36 -57.38
N ARG A 484 -10.74 -9.42 -57.12
CA ARG A 484 -12.19 -9.66 -56.95
C ARG A 484 -13.05 -8.63 -57.70
N PRO A 485 -12.91 -8.51 -59.03
CA PRO A 485 -13.65 -7.52 -59.82
C PRO A 485 -15.17 -7.69 -59.71
N GLU A 486 -15.68 -8.90 -59.50
CA GLU A 486 -17.11 -9.18 -59.37
C GLU A 486 -17.76 -8.45 -58.19
N TRP A 487 -17.05 -8.35 -57.06
CA TRP A 487 -17.53 -7.66 -55.87
C TRP A 487 -17.30 -6.15 -55.94
N CYS A 488 -16.25 -5.71 -56.65
CA CYS A 488 -16.04 -4.30 -56.97
C CYS A 488 -17.20 -3.76 -57.83
N VAL A 489 -17.61 -4.51 -58.86
CA VAL A 489 -18.78 -4.18 -59.69
C VAL A 489 -20.02 -4.08 -58.83
N HIS A 490 -20.27 -5.09 -57.98
CA HIS A 490 -21.45 -5.12 -57.10
C HIS A 490 -21.47 -3.93 -56.11
N PHE A 491 -20.32 -3.56 -55.54
CA PHE A 491 -20.16 -2.38 -54.69
C PHE A 491 -20.53 -1.10 -55.43
N LEU A 492 -19.89 -0.85 -56.58
CA LEU A 492 -20.11 0.37 -57.37
C LEU A 492 -21.54 0.46 -57.91
N GLU A 493 -22.15 -0.65 -58.35
CA GLU A 493 -23.56 -0.69 -58.77
C GLU A 493 -24.51 -0.32 -57.63
N LYS A 494 -24.30 -0.86 -56.42
CA LYS A 494 -25.12 -0.55 -55.25
C LYS A 494 -24.97 0.92 -54.84
N VAL A 495 -23.76 1.46 -54.84
CA VAL A 495 -23.52 2.88 -54.54
C VAL A 495 -24.16 3.79 -55.61
N LEU A 496 -24.04 3.46 -56.89
CA LEU A 496 -24.67 4.21 -57.99
C LEU A 496 -26.19 4.27 -57.85
N GLN A 497 -26.81 3.16 -57.47
CA GLN A 497 -28.25 3.07 -57.26
C GLN A 497 -28.70 3.82 -56.00
N ALA A 498 -27.96 3.71 -54.91
CA ALA A 498 -28.33 4.26 -53.61
C ALA A 498 -28.01 5.76 -53.47
N ARG A 499 -26.85 6.21 -53.94
CA ARG A 499 -26.38 7.61 -53.82
C ARG A 499 -26.89 8.51 -54.95
N TRP A 500 -26.99 7.98 -56.18
CA TRP A 500 -27.34 8.78 -57.38
C TRP A 500 -28.57 8.27 -58.15
N GLY A 501 -29.21 7.17 -57.74
CA GLY A 501 -30.45 6.67 -58.36
C GLY A 501 -30.31 6.05 -59.75
N ILE A 502 -29.07 5.77 -60.20
CA ILE A 502 -28.77 5.31 -61.57
C ILE A 502 -28.92 3.79 -61.66
N GLY A 503 -29.73 3.29 -62.60
CA GLY A 503 -29.84 1.84 -62.89
C GLY A 503 -31.08 1.10 -62.37
N ARG A 504 -32.07 1.77 -61.75
CA ARG A 504 -33.30 1.15 -61.20
C ARG A 504 -34.07 0.36 -62.28
N LYS A 505 -34.28 -0.95 -62.09
CA LYS A 505 -35.17 -1.77 -62.95
C LYS A 505 -36.61 -1.28 -62.79
N GLY A 506 -37.16 -0.62 -63.80
CA GLY A 506 -38.56 -0.20 -63.81
C GLY A 506 -39.53 -1.39 -63.74
N LYS A 507 -40.41 -1.38 -62.72
CA LYS A 507 -41.82 -1.68 -62.95
C LYS A 507 -42.54 -0.33 -62.97
N SER A 508 -43.10 0.00 -64.12
CA SER A 508 -43.94 1.16 -64.33
C SER A 508 -45.07 1.17 -63.31
N LYS A 509 -45.20 2.27 -62.56
CA LYS A 509 -46.51 2.78 -62.18
C LYS A 509 -46.47 4.29 -62.35
N GLU A 510 -47.26 4.75 -63.31
CA GLU A 510 -47.53 6.15 -63.58
C GLU A 510 -47.98 6.86 -62.30
N GLY A 511 -47.46 8.08 -62.09
CA GLY A 511 -47.86 8.91 -60.97
C GLY A 511 -46.97 10.13 -60.79
N ALA A 512 -47.29 11.19 -61.54
CA ALA A 512 -46.99 12.60 -61.28
C ALA A 512 -45.52 13.04 -61.34
N GLY A 513 -45.29 14.09 -62.11
CA GLY A 513 -43.95 14.59 -62.40
C GLY A 513 -43.31 15.33 -61.23
N GLN A 514 -41.99 15.36 -61.27
CA GLN A 514 -41.22 16.59 -61.31
C GLN A 514 -39.81 16.22 -61.77
N GLY A 515 -39.38 16.84 -62.87
CA GLY A 515 -37.96 17.10 -63.06
C GLY A 515 -37.52 17.97 -61.90
N GLY A 516 -36.88 17.35 -60.91
CA GLY A 516 -36.21 18.04 -59.81
C GLY A 516 -34.74 18.20 -60.18
N ILE A 517 -34.36 19.42 -60.48
CA ILE A 517 -32.98 19.90 -60.52
C ILE A 517 -32.26 19.35 -59.28
N LEU A 518 -31.16 18.61 -59.47
CA LEU A 518 -30.25 18.24 -58.38
C LEU A 518 -29.82 19.54 -57.67
N PRO A 519 -29.98 19.65 -56.34
CA PRO A 519 -29.43 20.79 -55.60
C PRO A 519 -27.91 20.76 -55.77
N ASP A 520 -27.33 21.92 -56.04
CA ASP A 520 -25.90 22.22 -56.26
C ASP A 520 -24.94 21.15 -55.72
N ALA A 521 -24.68 20.11 -56.52
CA ALA A 521 -23.79 19.01 -56.13
C ALA A 521 -22.36 19.55 -56.11
N SER A 522 -21.63 19.32 -55.03
CA SER A 522 -20.26 19.83 -54.91
C SER A 522 -19.41 19.36 -56.10
N GLU A 523 -18.46 20.17 -56.59
CA GLU A 523 -17.54 19.76 -57.67
C GLU A 523 -16.86 18.41 -57.36
N ARG A 524 -16.69 18.10 -56.07
CA ARG A 524 -16.11 16.87 -55.57
C ARG A 524 -17.04 15.67 -55.73
N GLU A 525 -18.34 15.84 -55.51
CA GLU A 525 -19.35 14.80 -55.74
C GLU A 525 -19.50 14.48 -57.23
N ILE A 526 -19.45 15.51 -58.07
CA ILE A 526 -19.36 15.41 -59.53
C ILE A 526 -18.13 14.58 -59.94
N ARG A 527 -16.95 14.87 -59.38
CA ARG A 527 -15.73 14.08 -59.65
C ARG A 527 -15.86 12.63 -59.17
N SER A 528 -16.38 12.42 -57.97
CA SER A 528 -16.57 11.08 -57.40
C SER A 528 -17.51 10.23 -58.27
N ARG A 529 -18.63 10.80 -58.72
CA ARG A 529 -19.56 10.15 -59.66
C ARG A 529 -18.89 9.80 -60.98
N LYS A 530 -18.06 10.70 -61.51
CA LYS A 530 -17.27 10.45 -62.74
C LYS A 530 -16.30 9.28 -62.57
N VAL A 531 -15.53 9.25 -61.48
CA VAL A 531 -14.57 8.18 -61.19
C VAL A 531 -15.29 6.84 -61.09
N VAL A 532 -16.37 6.77 -60.31
CA VAL A 532 -17.17 5.54 -60.14
C VAL A 532 -17.72 5.01 -61.46
N CYS A 533 -18.33 5.87 -62.29
CA CYS A 533 -18.86 5.47 -63.59
C CYS A 533 -17.76 4.98 -64.54
N ASN A 534 -16.63 5.68 -64.59
CA ASN A 534 -15.50 5.32 -65.45
C ASN A 534 -14.87 3.99 -65.02
N THR A 535 -14.62 3.79 -63.73
CA THR A 535 -14.10 2.51 -63.21
C THR A 535 -15.08 1.37 -63.49
N LEU A 536 -16.39 1.58 -63.34
CA LEU A 536 -17.38 0.55 -63.65
C LEU A 536 -17.45 0.23 -65.16
N LEU A 537 -17.29 1.23 -66.03
CA LEU A 537 -17.20 1.03 -67.48
C LEU A 537 -15.96 0.22 -67.86
N GLU A 538 -14.80 0.52 -67.29
CA GLU A 538 -13.57 -0.26 -67.50
C GLU A 538 -13.76 -1.72 -67.08
N LEU A 539 -14.32 -1.96 -65.88
CA LEU A 539 -14.61 -3.31 -65.39
C LEU A 539 -15.61 -4.07 -66.27
N TYR A 540 -16.59 -3.40 -66.88
CA TYR A 540 -17.52 -4.03 -67.83
C TYR A 540 -16.94 -4.28 -69.22
N LEU A 541 -15.95 -3.49 -69.63
CA LEU A 541 -15.24 -3.70 -70.90
C LEU A 541 -14.25 -4.85 -70.82
N ASP A 542 -13.66 -5.08 -69.64
CA ASP A 542 -12.74 -6.19 -69.36
C ASP A 542 -13.47 -7.52 -69.09
N ASP A 543 -14.80 -7.51 -68.89
CA ASP A 543 -15.63 -8.70 -68.66
C ASP A 543 -15.77 -9.57 -69.93
N GLN A 544 -14.99 -10.66 -69.98
CA GLN A 544 -14.94 -11.63 -71.09
C GLN A 544 -16.24 -12.46 -71.23
N GLU A 545 -17.10 -12.49 -70.21
CA GLU A 545 -18.31 -13.34 -70.18
C GLU A 545 -19.58 -12.68 -70.76
N GLY A 546 -19.51 -11.39 -71.13
CA GLY A 546 -20.58 -10.71 -71.89
C GLY A 546 -21.81 -10.27 -71.08
N LEU A 547 -21.81 -10.42 -69.74
CA LEU A 547 -22.90 -9.95 -68.87
C LEU A 547 -22.88 -8.43 -68.66
N GLY A 548 -21.70 -7.78 -68.74
CA GLY A 548 -21.55 -6.33 -68.59
C GLY A 548 -22.18 -5.48 -69.70
N ARG A 549 -22.34 -6.03 -70.92
CA ARG A 549 -22.77 -5.27 -72.10
C ARG A 549 -24.22 -4.73 -72.01
N GLU A 550 -25.15 -5.48 -71.42
CA GLU A 550 -26.53 -4.99 -71.22
C GLU A 550 -26.63 -3.90 -70.14
N LYS A 551 -25.72 -3.92 -69.15
CA LYS A 551 -25.68 -2.98 -68.04
C LYS A 551 -24.98 -1.66 -68.40
N MET A 552 -24.02 -1.69 -69.34
CA MET A 552 -23.35 -0.49 -69.89
C MET A 552 -24.31 0.56 -70.44
N VAL A 553 -25.44 0.14 -71.03
CA VAL A 553 -26.46 1.01 -71.64
C VAL A 553 -27.06 2.03 -70.65
N ARG A 554 -26.86 1.83 -69.35
CA ARG A 554 -27.48 2.62 -68.27
C ARG A 554 -26.51 3.53 -67.53
N LEU A 555 -25.23 3.56 -67.91
CA LEU A 555 -24.21 4.40 -67.27
C LEU A 555 -24.01 5.71 -68.04
N PRO A 556 -23.93 6.86 -67.34
CA PRO A 556 -23.50 8.12 -67.95
C PRO A 556 -21.99 8.10 -68.18
N ILE A 557 -21.56 8.45 -69.39
CA ILE A 557 -20.18 8.67 -69.83
C ILE A 557 -19.89 10.16 -69.78
N TRP A 558 -18.74 10.53 -69.22
CA TRP A 558 -18.30 11.92 -69.14
C TRP A 558 -17.10 12.13 -70.06
N GLY A 559 -17.35 12.76 -71.22
CA GLY A 559 -16.30 13.22 -72.13
C GLY A 559 -15.48 14.38 -71.55
N GLY A 560 -14.36 14.72 -72.20
CA GLY A 560 -13.47 15.80 -71.79
C GLY A 560 -14.10 17.20 -71.71
N SER A 561 -15.36 17.38 -72.14
CA SER A 561 -16.11 18.64 -72.13
C SER A 561 -17.05 18.84 -70.93
N GLY A 562 -17.23 17.84 -70.06
CA GLY A 562 -18.07 17.97 -68.85
C GLY A 562 -19.57 17.73 -69.05
N ASP A 563 -20.01 17.31 -70.24
CA ASP A 563 -21.42 16.96 -70.51
C ASP A 563 -21.72 15.48 -70.17
N GLU A 564 -22.91 15.21 -69.58
CA GLU A 564 -23.43 13.85 -69.36
C GLU A 564 -23.92 13.24 -70.68
N VAL A 565 -23.30 12.16 -71.16
CA VAL A 565 -23.75 11.41 -72.35
C VAL A 565 -24.07 9.97 -71.98
N TYR A 566 -25.22 9.43 -72.39
CA TYR A 566 -25.60 8.04 -72.09
C TYR A 566 -25.05 7.08 -73.15
N CYS A 567 -24.51 5.93 -72.73
CA CYS A 567 -24.05 4.89 -73.65
C CYS A 567 -25.25 4.17 -74.29
N ALA A 568 -25.29 4.05 -75.62
CA ALA A 568 -26.30 3.28 -76.33
C ALA A 568 -25.64 2.10 -77.05
N VAL A 569 -25.89 0.88 -76.58
CA VAL A 569 -25.40 -0.33 -77.26
C VAL A 569 -26.30 -0.58 -78.48
N VAL A 570 -25.72 -0.43 -79.67
CA VAL A 570 -26.37 -0.76 -80.95
C VAL A 570 -25.56 -1.89 -81.60
N GLY A 571 -25.88 -3.14 -81.28
CA GLY A 571 -25.22 -4.34 -81.82
C GLY A 571 -23.81 -4.60 -81.26
N ASP A 572 -23.02 -5.42 -81.97
CA ASP A 572 -21.67 -5.90 -81.57
C ASP A 572 -20.57 -4.81 -81.47
N GLY A 573 -20.94 -3.53 -81.46
CA GLY A 573 -20.02 -2.41 -81.24
C GLY A 573 -20.57 -1.45 -80.19
N VAL A 574 -19.74 -1.12 -79.21
CA VAL A 574 -19.96 0.00 -78.28
C VAL A 574 -19.60 1.28 -79.04
N LYS A 575 -20.50 2.28 -79.07
CA LYS A 575 -20.24 3.62 -79.61
C LYS A 575 -20.36 4.68 -78.54
#